data_AF-A0A820EML9-F1
#
_entry.id   AF-A0A820EML9-F1
#
_cell.length_a   1.000
_cell.length_b   1.000
_cell.length_c   1.000
_cell.angle_alpha   90.00
_cell.angle_beta   90.00
_cell.angle_gamma   90.00
#
_symmetry.space_group_name_H-M   'P 1'
#
loop_
_entity.id
_entity.type
_entity.pdbx_description
1 polymer ?
#
loop_
_entity_poly.entity_id
_entity_poly.type
_entity_poly.pdbx_seq_one_letter_code
_entity_poly.pdbx_strand_id
1 'polypeptide(L)'
;MSNDSKDRTIKGGVWVLKEEYDIDNIILKDELLSDYMIALMEVAAADGVLSEAERQWVIGLACAIGSSQVVIDKLQTYQHKGMDSVLATFHAESGHSNGIHRQLSLIYDGFRAAGADGELHPKEVEAIHELAKALGVGEAQRRNKPTTTTSKNSPPILPETKTTTATNTAPPTLKQQTKKKETLLVDIPCTGRPTSMLGKKLIKIAAKVRPEIKIQPIPRPPPTIQDLLPQKDPIQKDLHLHLVYEITCHDCEASYIGKIIRQATRRHYEHDASIGTNQPDEQNCDSQPIAASDTTLRRSDRLESAKQPTYSSLDNPTTNETADYSNIKSALHDHELEHGHQID
;
A
#
# COMPACT_ATOMS: atom_id res chain seq x y z
N MET A 1 19.73 -33.80 17.97
CA MET A 1 19.19 -32.46 18.31
C MET A 1 18.45 -32.55 19.63
N SER A 2 18.69 -31.64 20.57
CA SER A 2 17.90 -31.56 21.81
C SER A 2 16.45 -31.19 21.49
N ASN A 3 15.51 -31.57 22.36
CA ASN A 3 14.10 -31.20 22.20
C ASN A 3 13.90 -29.68 22.10
N ASP A 4 14.71 -28.89 22.81
CA ASP A 4 14.70 -27.42 22.75
C ASP A 4 15.03 -26.84 21.36
N SER A 5 15.91 -27.51 20.61
CA SER A 5 16.28 -27.05 19.26
C SER A 5 15.14 -27.26 18.27
N LYS A 6 14.35 -28.33 18.43
CA LYS A 6 13.18 -28.59 17.60
C LYS A 6 12.06 -27.58 17.88
N ASP A 7 11.80 -27.30 19.16
CA ASP A 7 10.74 -26.38 19.58
C ASP A 7 10.95 -24.94 19.07
N ARG A 8 12.19 -24.43 19.10
CA ARG A 8 12.52 -23.10 18.57
C ARG A 8 12.33 -22.99 17.05
N THR A 9 12.70 -24.04 16.31
CA THR A 9 12.58 -24.07 14.84
C THR A 9 11.11 -24.03 14.42
N ILE A 10 10.25 -24.76 15.13
CA ILE A 10 8.81 -24.79 14.88
C ILE A 10 8.18 -23.41 15.12
N LYS A 11 8.53 -22.73 16.23
CA LYS A 11 8.00 -21.39 16.53
C LYS A 11 8.40 -20.34 15.50
N GLY A 12 9.64 -20.39 15.01
CA GLY A 12 10.11 -19.52 13.94
C GLY A 12 9.34 -19.74 12.63
N GLY A 13 9.17 -21.01 12.23
CA GLY A 13 8.42 -21.34 11.02
C GLY A 13 6.95 -20.94 11.08
N VAL A 14 6.28 -21.18 12.22
CA VAL A 14 4.90 -20.72 12.45
C VAL A 14 4.79 -19.20 12.37
N TRP A 15 5.78 -18.47 12.91
CA TRP A 15 5.81 -17.01 12.80
C TRP A 15 5.94 -16.55 11.33
N VAL A 16 6.84 -17.17 10.56
CA VAL A 16 6.99 -16.87 9.11
C VAL A 16 5.69 -17.15 8.35
N LEU A 17 5.05 -18.29 8.61
CA LEU A 17 3.79 -18.65 7.95
C LEU A 17 2.66 -17.69 8.28
N LYS A 18 2.60 -17.22 9.52
CA LYS A 18 1.64 -16.20 9.95
C LYS A 18 1.92 -14.86 9.26
N GLU A 19 3.16 -14.37 9.29
CA GLU A 19 3.43 -13.03 8.77
C GLU A 19 3.44 -12.94 7.25
N GLU A 20 3.95 -13.95 6.56
CA GLU A 20 4.03 -13.91 5.09
C GLU A 20 2.72 -14.33 4.42
N TYR A 21 1.95 -15.23 5.05
CA TYR A 21 0.79 -15.87 4.40
C TYR A 21 -0.53 -15.74 5.17
N ASP A 22 -0.53 -15.10 6.35
CA ASP A 22 -1.70 -14.99 7.23
C ASP A 22 -2.28 -16.36 7.62
N ILE A 23 -1.40 -17.37 7.76
CA ILE A 23 -1.79 -18.73 8.12
C ILE A 23 -1.55 -18.95 9.61
N ASP A 24 -2.64 -18.94 10.38
CA ASP A 24 -2.60 -19.24 11.81
C ASP A 24 -2.59 -20.77 12.09
N ASN A 25 -1.65 -21.20 12.94
CA ASN A 25 -1.67 -22.49 13.64
C ASN A 25 -1.84 -23.75 12.76
N ILE A 26 -1.19 -23.81 11.59
CA ILE A 26 -1.16 -25.05 10.81
C ILE A 26 0.11 -25.84 11.11
N ILE A 27 -0.06 -27.01 11.71
CA ILE A 27 0.95 -28.09 11.64
C ILE A 27 0.89 -28.61 10.20
N LEU A 28 1.72 -28.03 9.33
CA LEU A 28 1.88 -28.55 7.97
C LEU A 28 2.53 -29.91 8.07
N LYS A 29 1.88 -30.93 7.52
CA LYS A 29 2.48 -32.26 7.39
C LYS A 29 3.65 -32.16 6.41
N ASP A 30 4.74 -32.86 6.70
CA ASP A 30 5.93 -32.91 5.83
C ASP A 30 5.59 -33.27 4.38
N GLU A 31 4.57 -34.12 4.16
CA GLU A 31 4.08 -34.51 2.83
C GLU A 31 3.53 -33.31 2.06
N LEU A 32 2.58 -32.58 2.64
CA LEU A 32 1.97 -31.38 2.02
C LEU A 32 3.01 -30.29 1.75
N LEU A 33 3.97 -30.15 2.65
CA LEU A 33 5.05 -29.19 2.53
C LEU A 33 6.04 -29.60 1.43
N SER A 34 6.37 -30.90 1.37
CA SER A 34 7.18 -31.44 0.28
C SER A 34 6.50 -31.23 -1.07
N ASP A 35 5.19 -31.42 -1.18
CA ASP A 35 4.47 -31.25 -2.44
C ASP A 35 4.40 -29.78 -2.85
N TYR A 36 4.23 -28.87 -1.89
CA TYR A 36 4.33 -27.43 -2.12
C TYR A 36 5.72 -27.03 -2.66
N MET A 37 6.79 -27.51 -2.03
CA MET A 37 8.17 -27.18 -2.45
C MET A 37 8.54 -27.80 -3.79
N ILE A 38 8.05 -29.02 -4.07
CA ILE A 38 8.21 -29.65 -5.38
C ILE A 38 7.49 -28.84 -6.46
N ALA A 39 6.28 -28.35 -6.19
CA ALA A 39 5.56 -27.49 -7.11
C ALA A 39 6.36 -26.23 -7.47
N LEU A 40 6.99 -25.59 -6.48
CA LEU A 40 7.87 -24.44 -6.73
C LEU A 40 9.08 -24.79 -7.61
N MET A 41 9.72 -25.94 -7.38
CA MET A 41 10.84 -26.40 -8.21
C MET A 41 10.40 -26.75 -9.64
N GLU A 42 9.20 -27.28 -9.83
CA GLU A 42 8.65 -27.58 -11.15
C GLU A 42 8.29 -26.32 -11.94
N VAL A 43 7.80 -25.30 -11.25
CA VAL A 43 7.56 -23.97 -11.83
C VAL A 43 8.88 -23.31 -12.25
N ALA A 44 9.86 -23.28 -11.35
CA ALA A 44 11.18 -22.69 -11.61
C ALA A 44 11.89 -23.41 -12.75
N ALA A 45 11.81 -24.74 -12.81
CA ALA A 45 12.42 -25.54 -13.86
C ALA A 45 11.62 -25.65 -15.17
N ALA A 46 10.59 -24.83 -15.38
CA ALA A 46 9.69 -24.96 -16.54
C ALA A 46 10.38 -24.67 -17.88
N ASP A 47 11.51 -23.97 -17.86
CA ASP A 47 12.35 -23.76 -19.03
C ASP A 47 13.14 -25.04 -19.46
N GLY A 48 13.20 -26.03 -18.56
CA GLY A 48 13.88 -27.32 -18.68
C GLY A 48 15.10 -27.47 -17.76
N VAL A 49 15.51 -26.42 -17.04
CA VAL A 49 16.70 -26.40 -16.20
C VAL A 49 16.39 -25.75 -14.86
N LEU A 50 16.54 -26.49 -13.77
CA LEU A 50 16.52 -25.88 -12.42
C LEU A 50 17.92 -25.39 -12.07
N SER A 51 18.12 -24.08 -12.00
CA SER A 51 19.39 -23.50 -11.56
C SER A 51 19.66 -23.80 -10.09
N GLU A 52 20.93 -23.69 -9.69
CA GLU A 52 21.29 -23.87 -8.28
C GLU A 52 20.73 -22.75 -7.39
N ALA A 53 20.60 -21.52 -7.91
CA ALA A 53 20.08 -20.39 -7.14
C ALA A 53 18.60 -20.57 -6.80
N GLU A 54 17.78 -20.97 -7.77
CA GLU A 54 16.35 -21.27 -7.56
C GLU A 54 16.16 -22.44 -6.60
N ARG A 55 16.96 -23.52 -6.75
CA ARG A 55 16.95 -24.65 -5.82
C ARG A 55 17.27 -24.21 -4.40
N GLN A 56 18.35 -23.46 -4.20
CA GLN A 56 18.76 -22.97 -2.87
C GLN A 56 17.72 -22.01 -2.29
N TRP A 57 17.04 -21.23 -3.12
CA TRP A 57 15.94 -20.38 -2.68
C TRP A 57 14.78 -21.21 -2.12
N VAL A 58 14.32 -22.24 -2.84
CA VAL A 58 13.24 -23.13 -2.40
C VAL A 58 13.64 -23.90 -1.12
N ILE A 59 14.88 -24.40 -1.05
CA ILE A 59 15.40 -25.06 0.16
C ILE A 59 15.47 -24.06 1.33
N GLY A 60 15.92 -22.84 1.08
CA GLY A 60 15.98 -21.77 2.08
C GLY A 60 14.60 -21.45 2.65
N LEU A 61 13.59 -21.35 1.79
CA LEU A 61 12.19 -21.19 2.21
C LEU A 61 11.72 -22.38 3.04
N ALA A 62 11.99 -23.61 2.59
CA ALA A 62 11.66 -24.84 3.33
C ALA A 62 12.33 -24.87 4.72
N CYS A 63 13.59 -24.46 4.83
CA CYS A 63 14.27 -24.33 6.12
C CYS A 63 13.65 -23.23 7.00
N ALA A 64 13.31 -22.07 6.42
CA ALA A 64 12.74 -20.94 7.17
C ALA A 64 11.39 -21.27 7.80
N ILE A 65 10.56 -22.05 7.12
CA ILE A 65 9.26 -22.53 7.64
C ILE A 65 9.39 -23.76 8.55
N GLY A 66 10.61 -24.25 8.81
CA GLY A 66 10.88 -25.33 9.75
C GLY A 66 10.62 -26.75 9.20
N SER A 67 10.81 -26.97 7.90
CA SER A 67 10.69 -28.31 7.28
C SER A 67 11.64 -29.32 7.93
N SER A 68 11.23 -30.58 7.98
CA SER A 68 12.11 -31.65 8.47
C SER A 68 13.29 -31.91 7.52
N GLN A 69 14.38 -32.46 8.06
CA GLN A 69 15.56 -32.81 7.27
C GLN A 69 15.23 -33.78 6.12
N VAL A 70 14.24 -34.66 6.30
CA VAL A 70 13.80 -35.60 5.26
C VAL A 70 13.26 -34.85 4.04
N VAL A 71 12.49 -33.78 4.26
CA VAL A 71 12.00 -32.92 3.18
C VAL A 71 13.17 -32.20 2.51
N ILE A 72 14.11 -31.64 3.30
CA ILE A 72 15.28 -30.94 2.77
C ILE A 72 16.15 -31.85 1.89
N ASP A 73 16.46 -33.06 2.35
CA ASP A 73 17.27 -34.04 1.60
C ASP A 73 16.58 -34.46 0.29
N LYS A 74 15.24 -34.58 0.32
CA LYS A 74 14.42 -34.84 -0.86
C LYS A 74 14.50 -33.70 -1.87
N LEU A 75 14.45 -32.45 -1.42
CA LEU A 75 14.56 -31.26 -2.29
C LEU A 75 15.96 -31.08 -2.89
N GLN A 76 17.02 -31.42 -2.14
CA GLN A 76 18.39 -31.36 -2.64
C GLN A 76 18.63 -32.32 -3.81
N THR A 77 18.01 -33.50 -3.78
CA THR A 77 18.18 -34.54 -4.81
C THR A 77 17.08 -34.52 -5.87
N TYR A 78 16.13 -33.59 -5.76
CA TYR A 78 15.00 -33.51 -6.67
C TYR A 78 15.43 -33.16 -8.10
N GLN A 79 14.90 -33.92 -9.07
CA GLN A 79 15.03 -33.66 -10.49
C GLN A 79 13.65 -33.32 -11.06
N HIS A 80 13.61 -32.31 -11.93
CA HIS A 80 12.41 -31.88 -12.65
C HIS A 80 11.76 -33.05 -13.39
N LYS A 81 10.45 -33.20 -13.22
CA LYS A 81 9.62 -34.28 -13.81
C LYS A 81 8.54 -33.75 -14.75
N GLY A 82 8.35 -32.43 -14.81
CA GLY A 82 7.28 -31.79 -15.55
C GLY A 82 6.08 -31.45 -14.67
N MET A 83 5.39 -30.39 -15.10
CA MET A 83 4.26 -29.78 -14.39
C MET A 83 3.07 -30.74 -14.19
N ASP A 84 2.87 -31.70 -15.09
CA ASP A 84 1.75 -32.66 -15.04
C ASP A 84 1.68 -33.42 -13.69
N SER A 85 2.84 -33.72 -13.11
CA SER A 85 2.93 -34.44 -11.83
C SER A 85 2.40 -33.61 -10.66
N VAL A 86 2.62 -32.29 -10.69
CA VAL A 86 2.19 -31.34 -9.65
C VAL A 86 0.70 -31.10 -9.76
N LEU A 87 0.20 -30.87 -10.98
CA LEU A 87 -1.21 -30.59 -11.21
C LEU A 87 -2.10 -31.74 -10.72
N ALA A 88 -1.67 -32.98 -10.93
CA ALA A 88 -2.38 -34.16 -10.44
C ALA A 88 -2.56 -34.16 -8.90
N THR A 89 -1.52 -33.78 -8.16
CA THR A 89 -1.55 -33.71 -6.69
C THR A 89 -2.51 -32.63 -6.20
N PHE A 90 -2.44 -31.42 -6.76
CA PHE A 90 -3.27 -30.31 -6.30
C PHE A 90 -4.74 -30.42 -6.69
N HIS A 91 -5.04 -31.06 -7.83
CA HIS A 91 -6.44 -31.33 -8.19
C HIS A 91 -7.13 -32.26 -7.19
N ALA A 92 -6.43 -33.26 -6.64
CA ALA A 92 -6.98 -34.19 -5.66
C ALA A 92 -7.31 -33.51 -4.30
N GLU A 93 -6.63 -32.42 -3.96
CA GLU A 93 -6.73 -31.76 -2.64
C GLU A 93 -7.68 -30.55 -2.58
N SER A 94 -8.18 -30.10 -3.74
CA SER A 94 -8.90 -28.82 -3.95
C SER A 94 -10.26 -28.65 -3.23
N GLY A 95 -10.64 -29.59 -2.36
CA GLY A 95 -11.90 -29.54 -1.58
C GLY A 95 -11.87 -28.74 -0.27
N HIS A 96 -10.74 -28.14 0.14
CA HIS A 96 -10.62 -27.49 1.46
C HIS A 96 -10.74 -25.95 1.39
N SER A 97 -11.63 -25.38 2.22
CA SER A 97 -11.98 -23.95 2.27
C SER A 97 -10.84 -23.00 2.68
N ASN A 98 -9.74 -23.51 3.25
CA ASN A 98 -8.54 -22.73 3.54
C ASN A 98 -7.58 -22.62 2.33
N GLY A 99 -8.02 -23.04 1.14
CA GLY A 99 -7.18 -23.20 -0.05
C GLY A 99 -6.72 -21.89 -0.71
N ILE A 100 -7.51 -20.82 -0.67
CA ILE A 100 -7.23 -19.63 -1.50
C ILE A 100 -5.91 -18.95 -1.13
N HIS A 101 -5.66 -18.75 0.17
CA HIS A 101 -4.40 -18.15 0.63
C HIS A 101 -3.20 -19.03 0.26
N ARG A 102 -3.29 -20.35 0.50
CA ARG A 102 -2.25 -21.31 0.09
C ARG A 102 -1.98 -21.26 -1.42
N GLN A 103 -3.03 -21.17 -2.23
CA GLN A 103 -2.91 -21.12 -3.70
C GLN A 103 -2.24 -19.82 -4.17
N LEU A 104 -2.62 -18.69 -3.58
CA LEU A 104 -2.00 -17.39 -3.87
C LEU A 104 -0.54 -17.34 -3.43
N SER A 105 -0.22 -17.87 -2.26
CA SER A 105 1.16 -18.01 -1.77
C SER A 105 1.99 -18.84 -2.74
N LEU A 106 1.46 -19.96 -3.24
CA LEU A 106 2.19 -20.82 -4.18
C LEU A 106 2.51 -20.10 -5.49
N ILE A 107 1.59 -19.29 -6.01
CA ILE A 107 1.81 -18.48 -7.21
C ILE A 107 2.88 -17.41 -6.96
N TYR A 108 2.77 -16.70 -5.83
CA TYR A 108 3.70 -15.65 -5.46
C TYR A 108 5.12 -16.18 -5.23
N ASP A 109 5.24 -17.26 -4.47
CA ASP A 109 6.52 -17.93 -4.24
C ASP A 109 7.05 -18.56 -5.53
N GLY A 110 6.18 -18.98 -6.45
CA GLY A 110 6.57 -19.45 -7.78
C GLY A 110 7.36 -18.39 -8.55
N PHE A 111 6.88 -17.14 -8.55
CA PHE A 111 7.62 -16.01 -9.14
C PHE A 111 8.96 -15.74 -8.44
N ARG A 112 9.00 -15.83 -7.10
CA ARG A 112 10.22 -15.57 -6.34
C ARG A 112 11.26 -16.68 -6.51
N ALA A 113 10.79 -17.92 -6.58
CA ALA A 113 11.62 -19.10 -6.82
C ALA A 113 12.25 -19.02 -8.21
N ALA A 114 11.43 -18.83 -9.26
CA ALA A 114 11.90 -18.72 -10.64
C ALA A 114 12.84 -17.51 -10.84
N GLY A 115 12.52 -16.36 -10.22
CA GLY A 115 13.36 -15.16 -10.30
C GLY A 115 14.63 -15.16 -9.43
N ALA A 116 14.95 -16.25 -8.74
CA ALA A 116 16.00 -16.26 -7.72
C ALA A 116 17.42 -16.17 -8.29
N ASP A 117 17.62 -16.57 -9.55
CA ASP A 117 18.89 -16.45 -10.26
C ASP A 117 19.09 -15.06 -10.90
N GLY A 118 18.06 -14.21 -10.86
CA GLY A 118 18.05 -12.84 -11.39
C GLY A 118 17.41 -12.71 -12.77
N GLU A 119 17.00 -13.81 -13.40
CA GLU A 119 16.26 -13.82 -14.65
C GLU A 119 14.89 -14.49 -14.44
N LEU A 120 13.92 -14.17 -15.28
CA LEU A 120 12.59 -14.81 -15.22
C LEU A 120 12.19 -15.15 -16.63
N HIS A 121 12.23 -16.43 -16.98
CA HIS A 121 11.98 -16.87 -18.35
C HIS A 121 10.47 -16.88 -18.68
N PRO A 122 10.11 -16.63 -19.95
CA PRO A 122 8.70 -16.67 -20.38
C PRO A 122 8.01 -18.01 -20.10
N LYS A 123 8.75 -19.13 -20.14
CA LYS A 123 8.21 -20.47 -19.86
C LYS A 123 7.85 -20.67 -18.39
N GLU A 124 8.64 -20.14 -17.46
CA GLU A 124 8.30 -20.12 -16.03
C GLU A 124 7.04 -19.30 -15.79
N VAL A 125 6.93 -18.13 -16.43
CA VAL A 125 5.73 -17.28 -16.33
C VAL A 125 4.50 -18.02 -16.86
N GLU A 126 4.61 -18.70 -18.00
CA GLU A 126 3.53 -19.53 -18.55
C GLU A 126 3.15 -20.67 -17.58
N ALA A 127 4.14 -21.37 -17.02
CA ALA A 127 3.94 -22.43 -16.04
C ALA A 127 3.24 -21.94 -14.75
N ILE A 128 3.59 -20.74 -14.25
CA ILE A 128 2.90 -20.11 -13.12
C ILE A 128 1.44 -19.82 -13.48
N HIS A 129 1.17 -19.34 -14.70
CA HIS A 129 -0.20 -19.10 -15.16
C HIS A 129 -1.00 -20.39 -15.31
N GLU A 130 -0.40 -21.47 -15.81
CA GLU A 130 -1.03 -22.80 -15.88
C GLU A 130 -1.35 -23.34 -14.49
N LEU A 131 -0.41 -23.21 -13.54
CA LEU A 131 -0.63 -23.57 -12.14
C LEU A 131 -1.77 -22.74 -11.54
N ALA A 132 -1.77 -21.42 -11.73
CA ALA A 132 -2.83 -20.53 -11.23
C ALA A 132 -4.21 -20.89 -11.78
N LYS A 133 -4.27 -21.30 -13.06
CA LYS A 133 -5.49 -21.78 -13.71
C LYS A 133 -5.96 -23.10 -13.12
N ALA A 134 -5.07 -24.06 -12.90
CA ALA A 134 -5.39 -25.34 -12.30
C ALA A 134 -5.88 -25.22 -10.85
N LEU A 135 -5.35 -24.26 -10.11
CA LEU A 135 -5.78 -23.92 -8.75
C LEU A 135 -7.09 -23.12 -8.70
N GLY A 136 -7.59 -22.64 -9.84
CA GLY A 136 -8.83 -21.86 -9.92
C GLY A 136 -8.72 -20.41 -9.44
N VAL A 137 -7.51 -19.89 -9.24
CA VAL A 137 -7.27 -18.54 -8.68
C VAL A 137 -7.81 -17.44 -9.60
N GLY A 138 -7.78 -17.64 -10.92
CA GLY A 138 -8.33 -16.68 -11.89
C GLY A 138 -9.87 -16.64 -11.97
N GLU A 139 -10.56 -17.70 -11.54
CA GLU A 139 -12.03 -17.74 -11.53
C GLU A 139 -12.62 -17.36 -10.17
N ALA A 140 -11.95 -17.67 -9.06
CA ALA A 140 -12.41 -17.36 -7.71
C ALA A 140 -12.58 -15.83 -7.50
N GLN A 141 -11.67 -15.01 -8.04
CA GLN A 141 -11.82 -13.55 -8.04
C GLN A 141 -13.00 -13.05 -8.89
N ARG A 142 -13.47 -13.82 -9.88
CA ARG A 142 -14.66 -13.45 -10.68
C ARG A 142 -15.97 -13.86 -10.02
N ARG A 143 -16.00 -14.93 -9.23
CA ARG A 143 -17.21 -15.39 -8.52
C ARG A 143 -17.60 -14.51 -7.32
N ASN A 144 -16.65 -13.76 -6.77
CA ASN A 144 -16.92 -12.74 -5.76
C ASN A 144 -17.41 -11.40 -6.37
N LYS A 145 -17.57 -11.33 -7.70
CA LYS A 145 -18.28 -10.22 -8.35
C LYS A 145 -19.75 -10.61 -8.45
N PRO A 146 -20.71 -9.87 -7.87
CA PRO A 146 -22.13 -10.18 -8.02
C PRO A 146 -22.47 -10.17 -9.52
N THR A 147 -22.95 -11.30 -10.03
CA THR A 147 -23.34 -11.46 -11.44
C THR A 147 -24.51 -10.55 -11.79
N THR A 148 -24.22 -9.37 -12.33
CA THR A 148 -25.22 -8.52 -13.00
C THR A 148 -25.43 -9.00 -14.43
N THR A 149 -26.58 -9.64 -14.64
CA THR A 149 -27.10 -10.06 -15.94
C THR A 149 -27.36 -8.83 -16.83
N THR A 150 -26.41 -8.46 -17.69
CA THR A 150 -26.57 -7.30 -18.58
C THR A 150 -27.24 -7.70 -19.88
N SER A 151 -28.49 -7.23 -20.04
CA SER A 151 -29.28 -7.28 -21.26
C SER A 151 -28.71 -6.33 -22.33
N LYS A 152 -28.51 -6.84 -23.54
CA LYS A 152 -28.06 -6.07 -24.71
C LYS A 152 -29.19 -5.17 -25.19
N ASN A 153 -28.95 -3.86 -25.26
CA ASN A 153 -29.56 -2.95 -26.25
C ASN A 153 -28.74 -1.66 -26.35
N SER A 154 -28.13 -1.40 -27.51
CA SER A 154 -27.54 -0.11 -27.87
C SER A 154 -28.18 0.39 -29.16
N PRO A 155 -28.56 1.68 -29.26
CA PRO A 155 -28.90 2.34 -30.52
C PRO A 155 -27.76 3.24 -31.05
N PRO A 156 -27.88 3.73 -32.30
CA PRO A 156 -26.75 3.94 -33.20
C PRO A 156 -26.26 5.39 -33.34
N ILE A 157 -25.03 5.48 -33.87
CA ILE A 157 -24.27 6.63 -34.35
C ILE A 157 -24.93 7.31 -35.56
N LEU A 158 -24.76 8.64 -35.70
CA LEU A 158 -24.53 9.47 -36.93
C LEU A 158 -24.79 10.98 -36.61
N PRO A 159 -24.45 11.98 -37.48
CA PRO A 159 -23.16 12.32 -38.08
C PRO A 159 -22.80 13.84 -38.03
N GLU A 160 -21.66 14.16 -38.64
CA GLU A 160 -20.99 15.44 -38.94
C GLU A 160 -21.86 16.66 -39.31
N THR A 161 -21.32 17.87 -39.07
CA THR A 161 -20.99 18.92 -40.09
C THR A 161 -20.82 20.32 -39.44
N LYS A 162 -19.78 21.09 -39.84
CA LYS A 162 -19.91 22.32 -40.65
C LYS A 162 -18.66 23.23 -40.61
N THR A 163 -18.30 23.60 -41.83
CA THR A 163 -17.35 24.61 -42.32
C THR A 163 -17.89 26.05 -42.17
N THR A 164 -17.03 27.04 -42.51
CA THR A 164 -17.21 28.51 -42.65
C THR A 164 -16.93 29.32 -41.37
N THR A 165 -16.21 30.46 -41.37
CA THR A 165 -16.02 31.48 -42.42
C THR A 165 -14.78 32.35 -42.12
N ALA A 166 -14.13 32.84 -43.17
CA ALA A 166 -13.10 33.89 -43.15
C ALA A 166 -13.71 35.31 -43.13
N THR A 167 -13.04 36.27 -42.49
CA THR A 167 -13.13 37.75 -42.62
C THR A 167 -12.19 38.33 -41.53
N ASN A 168 -11.47 39.44 -41.61
CA ASN A 168 -11.15 40.47 -42.58
C ASN A 168 -9.87 41.15 -42.08
N THR A 169 -8.94 41.46 -42.98
CA THR A 169 -7.61 42.02 -42.69
C THR A 169 -7.67 43.54 -42.52
N ALA A 170 -7.15 44.06 -41.41
CA ALA A 170 -6.92 45.49 -41.18
C ALA A 170 -5.42 45.83 -41.30
N PRO A 171 -5.04 47.09 -41.61
CA PRO A 171 -3.66 47.47 -41.95
C PRO A 171 -2.70 47.40 -40.75
N PRO A 172 -1.43 47.05 -40.95
CA PRO A 172 -0.46 46.90 -39.86
C PRO A 172 0.00 48.28 -39.37
N THR A 173 -0.54 48.71 -38.23
CA THR A 173 0.03 49.80 -37.43
C THR A 173 1.44 49.41 -37.00
N LEU A 174 2.44 50.24 -37.30
CA LEU A 174 3.85 50.07 -36.92
C LEU A 174 3.95 49.87 -35.39
N LYS A 175 4.01 48.60 -34.98
CA LYS A 175 4.16 48.18 -33.58
C LYS A 175 5.55 48.60 -33.13
N GLN A 176 5.61 49.63 -32.30
CA GLN A 176 6.81 49.99 -31.55
C GLN A 176 7.31 48.71 -30.85
N GLN A 177 8.49 48.24 -31.25
CA GLN A 177 9.10 47.03 -30.71
C GLN A 177 9.43 47.32 -29.24
N THR A 178 8.52 46.95 -28.34
CA THR A 178 8.76 47.03 -26.92
C THR A 178 9.88 46.06 -26.58
N LYS A 179 11.07 46.60 -26.29
CA LYS A 179 12.21 45.80 -25.80
C LYS A 179 11.72 44.97 -24.60
N LYS A 180 11.78 43.65 -24.75
CA LYS A 180 11.38 42.70 -23.72
C LYS A 180 12.25 42.92 -22.48
N LYS A 181 11.63 43.29 -21.36
CA LYS A 181 12.33 43.46 -20.07
C LYS A 181 12.75 42.10 -19.53
N GLU A 182 14.00 42.00 -19.11
CA GLU A 182 14.52 40.81 -18.42
C GLU A 182 13.84 40.70 -17.05
N THR A 183 13.40 39.51 -16.65
CA THR A 183 12.72 39.30 -15.36
C THR A 183 13.60 38.48 -14.44
N LEU A 184 13.97 39.04 -13.29
CA LEU A 184 14.79 38.39 -12.27
C LEU A 184 13.90 37.94 -11.11
N LEU A 185 13.83 36.64 -10.87
CA LEU A 185 13.12 36.06 -9.73
C LEU A 185 14.05 36.06 -8.52
N VAL A 186 13.63 36.72 -7.43
CA VAL A 186 14.42 36.81 -6.19
C VAL A 186 13.69 36.07 -5.09
N ASP A 187 14.35 35.08 -4.54
CA ASP A 187 13.79 34.24 -3.50
C ASP A 187 13.98 34.87 -2.11
N ILE A 188 12.91 34.94 -1.31
CA ILE A 188 12.94 35.52 0.02
C ILE A 188 12.55 34.46 1.07
N PRO A 189 13.44 34.10 2.01
CA PRO A 189 13.31 32.90 2.84
C PRO A 189 12.36 33.04 4.04
N CYS A 190 11.24 33.76 3.90
CA CYS A 190 10.20 33.92 4.93
C CYS A 190 8.90 34.43 4.29
N THR A 191 7.75 34.20 4.93
CA THR A 191 6.47 34.86 4.62
C THR A 191 6.14 35.97 5.63
N GLY A 192 5.14 36.81 5.30
CA GLY A 192 4.60 37.83 6.21
C GLY A 192 4.87 39.29 5.84
N ARG A 193 4.48 40.20 6.73
CA ARG A 193 4.56 41.66 6.50
C ARG A 193 6.01 42.16 6.27
N PRO A 194 7.02 41.73 7.05
CA PRO A 194 8.41 42.16 6.83
C PRO A 194 8.94 41.76 5.45
N THR A 195 8.64 40.53 5.00
CA THR A 195 9.00 40.04 3.65
C THR A 195 8.34 40.88 2.56
N SER A 196 7.06 41.20 2.69
CA SER A 196 6.36 42.06 1.73
C SER A 196 6.98 43.45 1.64
N MET A 197 7.37 44.03 2.79
CA MET A 197 8.08 45.31 2.86
C MET A 197 9.44 45.25 2.16
N LEU A 198 10.20 44.17 2.37
CA LEU A 198 11.49 43.94 1.70
C LEU A 198 11.30 43.79 0.19
N GLY A 199 10.33 42.98 -0.26
CA GLY A 199 10.03 42.81 -1.68
C GLY A 199 9.67 44.14 -2.37
N LYS A 200 8.85 44.98 -1.73
CA LYS A 200 8.54 46.33 -2.23
C LYS A 200 9.79 47.22 -2.30
N LYS A 201 10.67 47.16 -1.30
CA LYS A 201 11.94 47.91 -1.30
C LYS A 201 12.87 47.44 -2.42
N LEU A 202 12.99 46.13 -2.66
CA LEU A 202 13.79 45.57 -3.75
C LEU A 202 13.30 46.03 -5.12
N ILE A 203 11.98 46.03 -5.36
CA ILE A 203 11.38 46.53 -6.60
C ILE A 203 11.72 48.02 -6.80
N LYS A 204 11.62 48.85 -5.75
CA LYS A 204 11.96 50.28 -5.82
C LYS A 204 13.45 50.51 -6.11
N ILE A 205 14.34 49.73 -5.48
CA ILE A 205 15.78 49.81 -5.72
C ILE A 205 16.10 49.40 -7.16
N ALA A 206 15.51 48.29 -7.65
CA ALA A 206 15.70 47.83 -9.02
C ALA A 206 15.28 48.87 -10.05
N ALA A 207 14.11 49.49 -9.86
CA ALA A 207 13.63 50.56 -10.72
C ALA A 207 14.58 51.78 -10.78
N LYS A 208 15.30 52.06 -9.68
CA LYS A 208 16.26 53.16 -9.59
C LYS A 208 17.62 52.82 -10.20
N VAL A 209 18.10 51.58 -10.04
CA VAL A 209 19.45 51.16 -10.45
C VAL A 209 19.46 50.62 -11.89
N ARG A 210 18.51 49.75 -12.25
CA ARG A 210 18.44 49.06 -13.56
C ARG A 210 16.99 48.89 -14.02
N PRO A 211 16.39 49.91 -14.68
CA PRO A 211 14.97 49.90 -15.05
C PRO A 211 14.61 48.90 -16.16
N GLU A 212 15.60 48.38 -16.88
CA GLU A 212 15.44 47.26 -17.82
C GLU A 212 15.15 45.91 -17.15
N ILE A 213 15.48 45.73 -15.86
CA ILE A 213 15.25 44.49 -15.12
C ILE A 213 13.97 44.60 -14.28
N LYS A 214 13.05 43.67 -14.50
CA LYS A 214 11.86 43.47 -13.67
C LYS A 214 12.21 42.48 -12.55
N ILE A 215 12.39 42.96 -11.32
CA ILE A 215 12.52 42.07 -10.16
C ILE A 215 11.14 41.60 -9.70
N GLN A 216 11.00 40.29 -9.49
CA GLN A 216 9.82 39.69 -8.90
C GLN A 216 10.22 38.88 -7.65
N PRO A 217 9.93 39.40 -6.44
CA PRO A 217 10.19 38.67 -5.21
C PRO A 217 9.21 37.50 -5.07
N ILE A 218 9.73 36.31 -4.78
CA ILE A 218 8.94 35.11 -4.50
C ILE A 218 9.12 34.80 -3.02
N PRO A 219 8.10 35.02 -2.18
CA PRO A 219 8.17 34.64 -0.77
C PRO A 219 8.11 33.11 -0.67
N ARG A 220 9.13 32.50 -0.07
CA ARG A 220 9.07 31.09 0.30
C ARG A 220 8.42 30.94 1.67
N PRO A 221 7.43 30.06 1.83
CA PRO A 221 6.96 29.69 3.16
C PRO A 221 8.14 29.15 3.98
N PRO A 222 8.13 29.35 5.31
CA PRO A 222 9.09 28.68 6.18
C PRO A 222 9.03 27.17 5.92
N PRO A 223 10.16 26.45 6.06
CA PRO A 223 10.13 24.99 6.02
C PRO A 223 9.10 24.50 7.02
N THR A 224 8.19 23.64 6.55
CA THR A 224 7.22 22.98 7.40
C THR A 224 7.94 22.01 8.34
N ILE A 225 7.28 21.58 9.43
CA ILE A 225 7.82 20.50 10.28
C ILE A 225 8.14 19.25 9.44
N GLN A 226 7.38 19.01 8.36
CA GLN A 226 7.63 17.94 7.39
C GLN A 226 8.91 18.12 6.57
N ASP A 227 9.41 19.35 6.39
CA ASP A 227 10.69 19.62 5.73
C ASP A 227 11.88 19.45 6.69
N LEU A 228 11.63 19.56 8.00
CA LEU A 228 12.63 19.40 9.06
C LEU A 228 12.72 17.97 9.58
N LEU A 229 11.61 17.24 9.52
CA LEU A 229 11.53 15.81 9.81
C LEU A 229 11.56 15.09 8.47
N PRO A 230 12.66 14.40 8.09
CA PRO A 230 12.63 13.57 6.90
C PRO A 230 11.39 12.70 6.97
N GLN A 231 10.57 12.83 5.93
CA GLN A 231 9.31 12.13 5.71
C GLN A 231 9.35 10.74 6.36
N LYS A 232 8.39 10.46 7.26
CA LYS A 232 8.22 9.20 8.02
C LYS A 232 8.97 8.05 7.35
N ASP A 233 9.88 7.40 8.10
CA ASP A 233 10.77 6.31 7.67
C ASP A 233 10.38 5.76 6.30
N PRO A 234 11.15 6.09 5.23
CA PRO A 234 10.77 5.76 3.86
C PRO A 234 10.45 4.27 3.81
N ILE A 235 9.20 3.99 3.44
CA ILE A 235 8.66 2.63 3.42
C ILE A 235 9.55 1.82 2.49
N GLN A 236 10.09 0.72 3.02
CA GLN A 236 10.96 -0.15 2.25
C GLN A 236 10.17 -0.67 1.03
N LYS A 237 10.85 -0.81 -0.12
CA LYS A 237 10.17 -1.03 -1.42
C LYS A 237 9.38 -2.34 -1.46
N ASP A 238 9.82 -3.33 -0.71
CA ASP A 238 9.19 -4.61 -0.42
C ASP A 238 7.84 -4.47 0.32
N LEU A 239 7.63 -3.38 1.07
CA LEU A 239 6.37 -3.08 1.73
C LEU A 239 5.39 -2.26 0.87
N HIS A 240 5.77 -1.93 -0.38
CA HIS A 240 4.87 -1.28 -1.34
C HIS A 240 4.03 -2.30 -2.10
N LEU A 241 2.81 -2.56 -1.62
CA LEU A 241 1.81 -3.25 -2.44
C LEU A 241 1.28 -2.27 -3.50
N HIS A 242 1.59 -2.49 -4.78
CA HIS A 242 1.08 -1.71 -5.90
C HIS A 242 -0.35 -2.11 -6.29
N LEU A 243 -1.20 -2.33 -5.29
CA LEU A 243 -2.56 -2.78 -5.53
C LEU A 243 -3.42 -1.59 -5.96
N VAL A 244 -3.87 -1.60 -7.21
CA VAL A 244 -4.90 -0.69 -7.70
C VAL A 244 -6.24 -1.39 -7.48
N TYR A 245 -7.15 -0.73 -6.78
CA TYR A 245 -8.48 -1.24 -6.51
C TYR A 245 -9.52 -0.29 -7.09
N GLU A 246 -10.61 -0.86 -7.58
CA GLU A 246 -11.76 -0.14 -8.10
C GLU A 246 -12.96 -0.48 -7.22
N ILE A 247 -13.58 0.54 -6.63
CA ILE A 247 -14.81 0.41 -5.86
C ILE A 247 -15.93 1.04 -6.69
N THR A 248 -16.88 0.23 -7.12
CA THR A 248 -18.05 0.70 -7.88
C THR A 248 -19.20 0.99 -6.92
N CYS A 249 -19.85 2.13 -7.07
CA CYS A 249 -21.10 2.40 -6.37
C CYS A 249 -22.18 1.43 -6.87
N HIS A 250 -22.99 0.87 -5.96
CA HIS A 250 -24.08 -0.01 -6.34
C HIS A 250 -25.25 0.77 -6.99
N ASP A 251 -25.48 1.98 -6.50
CA ASP A 251 -26.67 2.77 -6.82
C ASP A 251 -26.47 3.72 -8.02
N CYS A 252 -25.24 3.85 -8.53
CA CYS A 252 -24.95 4.65 -9.72
C CYS A 252 -23.71 4.16 -10.49
N GLU A 253 -23.45 4.74 -11.67
CA GLU A 253 -22.31 4.39 -12.54
C GLU A 253 -20.95 4.94 -12.04
N ALA A 254 -20.87 5.51 -10.84
CA ALA A 254 -19.63 6.03 -10.30
C ALA A 254 -18.67 4.90 -9.87
N SER A 255 -17.40 5.02 -10.26
CA SER A 255 -16.32 4.11 -9.87
C SER A 255 -15.16 4.88 -9.24
N TYR A 256 -14.71 4.45 -8.07
CA TYR A 256 -13.56 4.99 -7.36
C TYR A 256 -12.34 4.13 -7.59
N ILE A 257 -11.33 4.67 -8.26
CA ILE A 257 -10.05 3.97 -8.47
C ILE A 257 -9.04 4.49 -7.45
N GLY A 258 -8.67 3.63 -6.51
CA GLY A 258 -7.65 3.90 -5.50
C GLY A 258 -6.36 3.12 -5.79
N LYS A 259 -5.23 3.70 -5.38
CA LYS A 259 -3.95 2.97 -5.32
C LYS A 259 -3.55 2.82 -3.86
N ILE A 260 -3.46 1.58 -3.39
CA ILE A 260 -2.80 1.30 -2.13
C ILE A 260 -1.29 1.46 -2.38
N ILE A 261 -0.61 2.21 -1.51
CA ILE A 261 0.86 2.37 -1.56
C ILE A 261 1.50 1.67 -0.35
N ARG A 262 0.72 1.32 0.67
CA ARG A 262 1.17 0.66 1.92
C ARG A 262 0.39 -0.63 2.12
N GLN A 263 0.98 -1.66 2.71
CA GLN A 263 0.25 -2.88 3.05
C GLN A 263 -1.10 -2.59 3.75
N ALA A 264 -2.19 -3.13 3.18
CA ALA A 264 -3.56 -2.89 3.64
C ALA A 264 -3.75 -3.32 5.10
N THR A 265 -3.11 -4.42 5.49
CA THR A 265 -3.07 -4.97 6.85
C THR A 265 -2.51 -3.98 7.86
N ARG A 266 -1.41 -3.28 7.53
CA ARG A 266 -0.81 -2.28 8.40
C ARG A 266 -1.68 -1.03 8.53
N ARG A 267 -2.36 -0.64 7.46
CA ARG A 267 -3.32 0.47 7.49
C ARG A 267 -4.56 0.13 8.32
N HIS A 268 -5.10 -1.08 8.19
CA HIS A 268 -6.17 -1.58 9.07
C HIS A 268 -5.70 -1.57 10.53
N TYR A 269 -4.53 -2.13 10.85
CA TYR A 269 -4.01 -2.13 12.21
C TYR A 269 -3.81 -0.72 12.81
N GLU A 270 -3.30 0.23 12.03
CA GLU A 270 -3.11 1.62 12.47
C GLU A 270 -4.43 2.38 12.68
N HIS A 271 -5.52 1.99 12.01
CA HIS A 271 -6.80 2.72 12.03
C HIS A 271 -7.92 1.99 12.83
N ASP A 272 -7.90 0.66 12.93
CA ASP A 272 -8.86 -0.15 13.68
C ASP A 272 -8.55 -0.21 15.18
N ALA A 273 -7.36 0.22 15.61
CA ALA A 273 -6.97 0.28 17.02
C ALA A 273 -7.82 1.25 17.88
N SER A 274 -8.79 1.95 17.29
CA SER A 274 -9.72 2.87 17.98
C SER A 274 -11.15 2.35 18.10
N ILE A 275 -11.52 1.24 17.46
CA ILE A 275 -12.85 0.65 17.67
C ILE A 275 -12.72 -0.23 18.91
N GLY A 276 -12.82 0.42 20.08
CA GLY A 276 -13.05 -0.26 21.33
C GLY A 276 -14.31 -1.10 21.20
N THR A 277 -14.14 -2.38 20.88
CA THR A 277 -15.17 -3.39 21.07
C THR A 277 -15.44 -3.41 22.57
N ASN A 278 -16.48 -2.67 22.98
CA ASN A 278 -17.20 -2.95 24.20
C ASN A 278 -17.79 -4.35 24.03
N GLN A 279 -17.00 -5.39 24.31
CA GLN A 279 -17.59 -6.69 24.59
C GLN A 279 -18.43 -6.53 25.87
N PRO A 280 -19.71 -6.94 25.86
CA PRO A 280 -20.44 -7.07 27.10
C PRO A 280 -19.78 -8.17 27.93
N ASP A 281 -19.40 -7.82 29.17
CA ASP A 281 -18.90 -8.77 30.16
C ASP A 281 -19.94 -9.89 30.37
N GLU A 282 -19.69 -11.06 29.81
CA GLU A 282 -20.36 -12.28 30.24
C GLU A 282 -19.77 -12.71 31.58
N GLN A 283 -20.50 -12.37 32.64
CA GLN A 283 -20.37 -12.92 33.98
C GLN A 283 -20.50 -14.45 33.95
N ASN A 284 -19.42 -15.20 34.18
CA ASN A 284 -19.36 -16.24 35.22
C ASN A 284 -17.97 -16.89 35.34
N CYS A 285 -17.28 -16.68 36.45
CA CYS A 285 -16.33 -17.63 37.03
C CYS A 285 -15.92 -17.16 38.43
N ASP A 286 -16.43 -17.85 39.44
CA ASP A 286 -16.00 -17.76 40.84
C ASP A 286 -14.47 -17.79 40.96
N SER A 287 -13.89 -16.71 41.46
CA SER A 287 -12.50 -16.66 41.92
C SER A 287 -12.37 -15.59 42.99
N GLN A 288 -11.96 -16.03 44.18
CA GLN A 288 -11.81 -15.26 45.41
C GLN A 288 -10.84 -14.06 45.25
N PRO A 289 -11.03 -12.97 46.02
CA PRO A 289 -10.27 -11.74 45.86
C PRO A 289 -8.85 -11.85 46.44
N ILE A 290 -7.84 -11.64 45.60
CA ILE A 290 -6.48 -11.30 46.05
C ILE A 290 -6.40 -9.77 46.09
N ALA A 291 -6.29 -9.22 47.30
CA ALA A 291 -6.04 -7.81 47.52
C ALA A 291 -4.61 -7.43 47.07
N ALA A 292 -4.51 -6.71 45.96
CA ALA A 292 -3.28 -6.01 45.57
C ALA A 292 -3.63 -4.56 45.22
N SER A 293 -3.43 -3.69 46.20
CA SER A 293 -3.52 -2.24 46.07
C SER A 293 -2.23 -1.69 45.46
N ASP A 294 -2.21 -1.42 44.15
CA ASP A 294 -1.26 -0.45 43.61
C ASP A 294 -1.81 0.17 42.30
N THR A 295 -2.60 1.23 42.44
CA THR A 295 -3.21 1.97 41.33
C THR A 295 -2.34 3.13 40.81
N THR A 296 -1.03 3.14 41.08
CA THR A 296 -0.18 4.31 40.77
C THR A 296 0.49 4.31 39.38
N LEU A 297 0.12 3.39 38.48
CA LEU A 297 0.76 3.26 37.16
C LEU A 297 -0.10 3.74 35.97
N ARG A 298 -1.13 4.57 36.18
CA ARG A 298 -1.82 5.24 35.08
C ARG A 298 -1.16 6.58 34.72
N ARG A 299 -0.72 6.67 33.46
CA ARG A 299 -0.03 7.84 32.87
C ARG A 299 -0.87 9.13 32.87
N SER A 300 -2.20 9.01 32.97
CA SER A 300 -3.16 10.12 33.09
C SER A 300 -2.94 10.94 34.36
N ASP A 301 -2.60 10.29 35.47
CA ASP A 301 -2.61 10.93 36.79
C ASP A 301 -1.35 11.78 36.99
N ARG A 302 -0.30 11.51 36.21
CA ARG A 302 0.96 12.27 36.19
C ARG A 302 0.84 13.64 35.47
N LEU A 303 -0.22 13.85 34.69
CA LEU A 303 -0.47 15.13 34.00
C LEU A 303 -1.29 16.11 34.85
N GLU A 304 -2.08 15.62 35.82
CA GLU A 304 -2.85 16.51 36.71
C GLU A 304 -1.98 17.17 37.79
N SER A 305 -0.89 16.52 38.22
CA SER A 305 0.00 17.04 39.27
C SER A 305 1.02 18.09 38.78
N ALA A 306 0.99 18.49 37.50
CA ALA A 306 1.96 19.42 36.89
C ALA A 306 1.42 20.83 36.61
N LYS A 307 0.35 21.27 37.30
CA LYS A 307 -0.07 22.69 37.38
C LYS A 307 0.56 23.25 38.68
N GLN A 308 1.53 24.18 38.74
CA GLN A 308 1.84 25.38 37.95
C GLN A 308 3.37 25.68 38.05
N PRO A 309 3.89 26.62 37.23
CA PRO A 309 4.19 27.92 37.82
C PRO A 309 3.60 29.08 37.01
N THR A 310 3.15 30.07 37.76
CA THR A 310 2.64 31.37 37.31
C THR A 310 3.73 32.16 36.59
N TYR A 311 3.45 32.56 35.35
CA TYR A 311 4.10 33.69 34.69
C TYR A 311 3.05 34.69 34.22
N SER A 312 3.29 35.95 34.56
CA SER A 312 2.42 37.10 34.34
C SER A 312 2.27 37.41 32.85
N SER A 313 1.02 37.52 32.42
CA SER A 313 0.57 37.87 31.07
C SER A 313 0.98 39.30 30.69
N LEU A 314 1.59 39.45 29.50
CA LEU A 314 1.50 40.68 28.71
C LEU A 314 0.70 40.36 27.44
N ASP A 315 -0.27 41.23 27.19
CA ASP A 315 -1.36 41.06 26.25
C ASP A 315 -0.87 40.84 24.80
N ASN A 316 -1.31 39.72 24.22
CA ASN A 316 -1.31 39.49 22.77
C ASN A 316 -2.75 39.16 22.35
N PRO A 317 -3.24 39.68 21.20
CA PRO A 317 -4.55 39.33 20.68
C PRO A 317 -4.51 37.91 20.09
N THR A 318 -5.13 36.99 20.80
CA THR A 318 -5.31 35.59 20.38
C THR A 318 -6.37 35.52 19.27
N THR A 319 -5.95 35.46 18.00
CA THR A 319 -6.77 34.85 16.94
C THR A 319 -6.49 33.35 16.95
N ASN A 320 -7.33 32.59 17.65
CA ASN A 320 -7.37 31.13 17.56
C ASN A 320 -7.97 30.73 16.21
N GLU A 321 -7.14 30.62 15.18
CA GLU A 321 -7.43 29.73 14.04
C GLU A 321 -6.85 28.36 14.38
N THR A 322 -7.60 27.58 15.16
CA THR A 322 -7.43 26.12 15.15
C THR A 322 -7.85 25.66 13.77
N ALA A 323 -6.88 25.28 12.93
CA ALA A 323 -7.16 24.60 11.67
C ALA A 323 -7.96 23.32 12.00
N ASP A 324 -9.24 23.36 11.70
CA ASP A 324 -10.18 22.28 11.95
C ASP A 324 -9.94 21.16 10.95
N TYR A 325 -9.15 20.16 11.36
CA TYR A 325 -8.85 18.96 10.56
C TYR A 325 -10.01 17.96 10.53
N SER A 326 -11.19 18.29 11.09
CA SER A 326 -12.38 17.42 11.06
C SER A 326 -12.99 17.25 9.65
N ASN A 327 -12.50 17.98 8.64
CA ASN A 327 -13.08 18.01 7.30
C ASN A 327 -12.28 17.25 6.22
N ILE A 328 -11.28 16.43 6.56
CA ILE A 328 -10.70 15.51 5.56
C ILE A 328 -11.64 14.30 5.42
N LYS A 329 -12.74 14.51 4.70
CA LYS A 329 -13.65 13.44 4.32
C LYS A 329 -13.08 12.71 3.11
N SER A 330 -13.22 11.38 3.11
CA SER A 330 -12.85 10.56 1.95
C SER A 330 -13.79 10.90 0.80
N ALA A 331 -13.29 10.89 -0.44
CA ALA A 331 -14.14 11.06 -1.63
C ALA A 331 -15.29 10.03 -1.69
N LEU A 332 -15.09 8.84 -1.09
CA LEU A 332 -16.14 7.84 -0.90
C LEU A 332 -17.22 8.35 0.06
N HIS A 333 -16.82 8.92 1.19
CA HIS A 333 -17.74 9.44 2.20
C HIS A 333 -18.51 10.67 1.71
N ASP A 334 -17.86 11.53 0.92
CA ASP A 334 -18.53 12.67 0.29
C ASP A 334 -19.60 12.20 -0.70
N HIS A 335 -19.35 11.12 -1.44
CA HIS A 335 -20.33 10.53 -2.36
C HIS A 335 -21.52 9.90 -1.66
N GLU A 336 -21.29 9.16 -0.57
CA GLU A 336 -22.37 8.62 0.28
C GLU A 336 -23.26 9.74 0.83
N LEU A 337 -22.66 10.85 1.26
CA LEU A 337 -23.39 12.00 1.79
C LEU A 337 -24.14 12.80 0.71
N GLU A 338 -23.53 13.02 -0.45
CA GLU A 338 -24.12 13.81 -1.53
C GLU A 338 -25.27 13.08 -2.23
N HIS A 339 -25.17 11.76 -2.36
CA HIS A 339 -26.12 10.97 -3.14
C HIS A 339 -26.99 10.04 -2.28
N GLY A 340 -26.69 9.86 -1.00
CA GLY A 340 -27.41 8.92 -0.13
C GLY A 340 -27.21 7.46 -0.54
N HIS A 341 -26.12 7.16 -1.25
CA HIS A 341 -25.78 5.83 -1.75
C HIS A 341 -24.92 5.08 -0.75
N GLN A 342 -24.94 3.76 -0.82
CA GLN A 342 -24.05 2.90 -0.04
C GLN A 342 -22.93 2.37 -0.94
N ILE A 343 -21.68 2.46 -0.48
CA ILE A 343 -20.51 1.97 -1.22
C ILE A 343 -19.93 0.76 -0.47
N ASP A 344 -19.85 -0.40 -1.14
CA ASP A 344 -19.35 -1.67 -0.59
C ASP A 344 -17.85 -1.91 -0.81
#